data_AF-A0A0D6KT25-F1
#
_entry.id   AF-A0A0D6KT25-F1
#
_cell.length_a   1.000
_cell.length_b   1.000
_cell.length_c   1.000
_cell.angle_alpha   90.00
_cell.angle_beta   90.00
_cell.angle_gamma   90.00
#
_symmetry.space_group_name_H-M   'P 1'
#
loop_
_entity.id
_entity.type
_entity.pdbx_description
1 polymer ?
#
loop_
_entity_poly.entity_id
_entity_poly.type
_entity_poly.pdbx_seq_one_letter_code
_entity_poly.pdbx_strand_id
1 'polypeptide(L)' 'MIPSAFNQRLQDLADNVDKDFKLLKEFEDVLRYETNPRVKAGYRMDIEQLRESASRYQHEYEQLKQYLATSTVRRK' A
#
# COMPACT_ATOMS: atom_id res chain seq x y z
N MET A 1 20.99 9.52 -15.82
CA MET A 1 20.86 8.68 -14.62
C MET A 1 19.54 8.99 -13.95
N ILE A 2 18.63 8.02 -13.90
CA ILE A 2 17.47 8.09 -13.01
C ILE A 2 18.04 8.02 -11.59
N PRO A 3 17.73 8.96 -10.67
CA PRO A 3 18.35 8.96 -9.36
C PRO A 3 17.97 7.68 -8.63
N SER A 4 18.97 6.96 -8.13
CA SER A 4 18.83 5.71 -7.34
C SER A 4 17.74 5.80 -6.27
N ALA A 5 17.51 6.99 -5.70
CA ALA A 5 16.49 7.25 -4.71
C ALA A 5 15.05 7.02 -5.20
N PHE A 6 14.72 7.28 -6.47
CA PHE A 6 13.36 7.07 -6.99
C PHE A 6 13.06 5.59 -7.18
N ASN A 7 14.05 4.79 -7.60
CA ASN A 7 13.88 3.33 -7.69
C ASN A 7 13.75 2.69 -6.29
N GLN A 8 14.53 3.15 -5.32
CA GLN A 8 14.41 2.73 -3.93
C GLN A 8 13.00 3.03 -3.39
N ARG A 9 12.52 4.26 -3.61
CA ARG A 9 11.18 4.70 -3.19
C ARG A 9 10.06 3.87 -3.82
N LEU A 10 10.18 3.51 -5.10
CA LEU A 10 9.21 2.65 -5.79
C LEU A 10 9.17 1.24 -5.19
N GLN A 11 10.33 0.69 -4.86
CA GLN A 11 10.43 -0.61 -4.22
C GLN A 11 9.87 -0.57 -2.80
N ASP A 12 10.19 0.46 -2.02
CA ASP A 12 9.65 0.64 -0.66
C ASP A 12 8.11 0.76 -0.69
N LEU A 13 7.56 1.48 -1.66
CA LEU A 13 6.10 1.59 -1.85
C LEU A 13 5.46 0.25 -2.22
N ALA A 14 6.07 -0.51 -3.12
CA ALA A 14 5.59 -1.84 -3.49
C ALA A 14 5.62 -2.80 -2.29
N ASP A 15 6.72 -2.82 -1.54
CA ASP A 15 6.88 -3.66 -0.35
C ASP A 15 5.85 -3.30 0.74
N ASN A 16 5.55 -2.01 0.92
CA ASN A 16 4.53 -1.57 1.88
C ASN A 16 3.13 -2.00 1.46
N VAL A 17 2.79 -1.88 0.17
CA VAL A 17 1.51 -2.37 -0.37
C VAL A 17 1.36 -3.87 -0.16
N ASP A 18 2.40 -4.66 -0.45
CA ASP A 18 2.37 -6.12 -0.26
C ASP A 18 2.22 -6.51 1.22
N LYS A 19 2.89 -5.79 2.13
CA LYS A 19 2.73 -5.99 3.58
C LYS A 19 1.31 -5.67 4.04
N ASP A 20 0.75 -4.55 3.59
CA ASP A 20 -0.60 -4.13 3.96
C ASP A 20 -1.64 -5.16 3.47
N PHE A 21 -1.51 -5.66 2.23
CA PHE A 21 -2.38 -6.71 1.70
C PHE A 21 -2.25 -8.04 2.45
N LYS A 22 -1.03 -8.42 2.85
CA LYS A 22 -0.81 -9.62 3.65
C LYS A 22 -1.48 -9.49 5.02
N LEU A 23 -1.30 -8.36 5.70
CA LEU A 23 -1.90 -8.09 7.00
C LEU A 23 -3.44 -8.07 6.91
N LEU A 24 -3.97 -7.48 5.84
CA LEU A 24 -5.41 -7.46 5.57
C LEU A 24 -5.98 -8.87 5.43
N LYS A 25 -5.30 -9.74 4.69
CA LYS A 25 -5.71 -11.15 4.56
C LYS A 25 -5.67 -11.87 5.90
N GLU A 26 -4.63 -11.66 6.71
CA GLU A 26 -4.52 -12.26 8.04
C GLU A 26 -5.67 -11.80 8.96
N PHE A 27 -6.01 -10.51 8.96
CA PHE A 27 -7.15 -10.01 9.73
C PHE A 27 -8.50 -10.54 9.20
N GLU A 28 -8.70 -10.59 7.88
CA GLU A 28 -9.92 -11.15 7.29
C GLU A 28 -10.10 -12.64 7.65
N ASP A 29 -9.02 -13.42 7.66
CA ASP A 29 -9.03 -14.83 8.07
C ASP A 29 -9.35 -15.00 9.57
N VAL A 30 -8.77 -14.17 10.45
CA VAL A 30 -9.10 -14.18 11.88
C VAL A 30 -10.56 -13.80 12.13
N LEU A 31 -11.07 -12.80 11.40
CA LEU A 31 -12.44 -12.29 11.56
C LEU A 31 -13.51 -13.34 11.20
N ARG A 32 -13.20 -14.30 10.31
CA ARG A 32 -14.09 -15.42 9.98
C ARG A 32 -14.40 -16.31 11.17
N TYR A 33 -13.42 -16.54 12.04
CA TYR A 33 -13.53 -17.47 13.16
C TYR A 33 -13.74 -16.78 14.51
N GLU A 34 -13.45 -15.47 14.59
CA GLU A 34 -13.72 -14.69 15.79
C GLU A 34 -15.23 -14.69 16.11
N THR A 35 -15.58 -14.76 17.39
CA THR A 35 -16.97 -14.71 17.86
C THR A 35 -17.21 -13.56 18.82
N ASN A 36 -16.16 -12.97 19.38
CA ASN A 36 -16.22 -11.80 20.23
C ASN A 36 -16.48 -10.52 19.40
N PRO A 37 -17.63 -9.84 19.59
CA PRO A 37 -18.00 -8.67 18.79
C PRO A 37 -17.07 -7.48 19.01
N ARG A 38 -16.43 -7.33 20.18
CA ARG A 38 -15.46 -6.25 20.42
C ARG A 38 -14.17 -6.46 19.63
N VAL A 39 -13.72 -7.71 19.56
CA VAL A 39 -12.53 -8.08 18.79
C VAL A 39 -12.80 -7.93 17.30
N LYS A 40 -13.99 -8.31 16.81
CA LYS A 40 -14.42 -8.04 15.43
C LYS A 40 -14.44 -6.55 15.09
N ALA A 41 -14.89 -5.69 16.00
CA ALA A 41 -14.92 -4.26 15.77
C ALA A 41 -13.50 -3.68 15.62
N GLY A 42 -12.55 -4.14 16.45
CA GLY A 42 -11.13 -3.77 16.33
C GLY A 42 -10.56 -4.16 14.97
N TYR A 43 -10.67 -5.44 14.60
CA TYR A 43 -10.15 -5.90 13.29
C TYR A 43 -10.81 -5.21 12.09
N ARG A 44 -12.09 -4.82 12.18
CA ARG A 44 -12.75 -4.03 11.13
C ARG A 44 -12.12 -2.65 10.96
N MET A 45 -11.86 -1.96 12.07
CA MET A 45 -11.17 -0.66 12.03
C MET A 45 -9.76 -0.80 11.46
N ASP A 46 -9.02 -1.84 11.86
CA ASP A 46 -7.67 -2.10 11.36
C ASP A 46 -7.67 -2.40 9.85
N ILE A 47 -8.65 -3.19 9.36
CA ILE A 47 -8.83 -3.45 7.93
C ILE A 47 -9.13 -2.16 7.16
N GLU A 48 -9.98 -1.27 7.70
CA GLU A 48 -10.27 0.01 7.06
C GLU A 48 -9.01 0.90 6.97
N GLN A 49 -8.21 0.97 8.04
CA GLN A 49 -6.95 1.70 8.04
C GLN A 49 -5.95 1.15 7.01
N LEU A 50 -5.82 -0.17 6.92
CA LEU A 50 -4.95 -0.82 5.91
C LEU A 50 -5.42 -0.54 4.48
N ARG A 51 -6.74 -0.48 4.25
CA ARG A 51 -7.28 -0.12 2.92
C ARG A 51 -6.96 1.33 2.57
N GLU A 52 -7.06 2.24 3.54
CA GLU A 52 -6.68 3.64 3.34
C GLU A 52 -5.18 3.82 3.09
N SER A 53 -4.31 3.13 3.84
CA SER A 53 -2.86 3.18 3.64
C SER A 53 -2.47 2.62 2.28
N ALA A 54 -2.99 1.44 1.90
CA ALA A 54 -2.72 0.83 0.60
C ALA A 54 -3.16 1.73 -0.56
N SER A 55 -4.33 2.36 -0.46
CA SER A 55 -4.83 3.31 -1.45
C SER A 55 -3.90 4.53 -1.60
N ARG A 56 -3.41 5.08 -0.47
CA ARG A 56 -2.44 6.19 -0.49
C ARG A 56 -1.12 5.79 -1.13
N TYR A 57 -0.56 4.63 -0.78
CA TYR A 57 0.69 4.16 -1.35
C TYR A 57 0.56 3.86 -2.85
N GLN A 58 -0.56 3.29 -3.28
CA GLN A 58 -0.85 3.06 -4.69
C GLN A 58 -0.96 4.39 -5.46
N HIS A 59 -1.59 5.40 -4.87
CA HIS A 59 -1.65 6.73 -5.48
C HIS A 59 -0.27 7.39 -5.61
N GLU A 60 0.56 7.35 -4.55
CA GLU A 60 1.94 7.88 -4.58
C GLU A 60 2.77 7.15 -5.65
N TYR A 61 2.63 5.82 -5.76
CA TYR A 61 3.31 5.02 -6.77
C TYR A 61 2.95 5.45 -8.20
N GLU A 62 1.65 5.59 -8.50
CA GLU A 62 1.18 6.02 -9.83
C GLU A 62 1.65 7.45 -10.17
N GLN A 63 1.61 8.36 -9.18
CA GLN A 63 2.14 9.72 -9.35
C GLN A 63 3.65 9.71 -9.65
N LEU A 64 4.44 8.93 -8.90
CA LEU A 64 5.88 8.81 -9.11
C LEU A 64 6.18 8.25 -10.50
N LYS A 65 5.42 7.24 -10.93
CA LYS A 65 5.54 6.61 -12.25
C LYS A 65 5.25 7.60 -13.38
N GLN A 66 4.18 8.40 -13.26
CA GLN A 66 3.87 9.47 -14.21
C GLN A 66 4.94 10.56 -14.24
N TYR A 67 5.49 10.94 -13.09
CA TYR A 67 6.58 11.91 -13.00
C TYR A 67 7.84 11.40 -13.71
N LEU A 68 8.20 10.13 -13.51
CA LEU A 68 9.33 9.51 -14.21
C LEU A 68 9.09 9.42 -15.73
N ALA A 69 7.88 9.08 -16.17
CA ALA A 69 7.54 9.04 -17.59
C ALA A 69 7.63 10.44 -18.24
N THR A 70 7.05 11.47 -17.63
CA THR A 70 7.05 12.85 -18.14
C THR A 70 8.43 13.51 -18.10
N SER A 71 9.21 13.27 -17.05
CA SER A 71 10.60 13.76 -16.95
C SER A 71 11.56 13.08 -17.93
N THR A 72 11.29 11.83 -18.31
CA THR A 72 12.05 11.13 -19.36
C THR A 72 11.71 11.67 -20.76
N VAL A 73 10.45 12.03 -21.02
CA VAL A 73 10.00 12.59 -22.31
C VAL A 73 10.51 14.02 -22.53
N ARG A 74 10.59 14.86 -21.49
CA ARG A 74 11.11 16.25 -21.60
C ARG A 74 12.62 16.35 -21.83
N ARG A 75 13.36 15.24 -21.79
CA ARG A 75 14.83 15.20 -22.01
C ARG A 75 15.24 14.71 -23.41
N LYS A 76 14.29 14.54 -24.33
CA LYS A 76 14.55 14.31 -25.76
C LYS A 76 14.19 15.57 -26.55
#